data_AF-A0AAP5MAZ6-F1
#
_entry.id   AF-A0AAP5MAZ6-F1
#
_cell.length_a   1.000
_cell.length_b   1.000
_cell.length_c   1.000
_cell.angle_alpha   90.00
_cell.angle_beta   90.00
_cell.angle_gamma   90.00
#
_symmetry.space_group_name_H-M   'P 1'
#
loop_
_entity.id
_entity.type
_entity.pdbx_description
1 polymer ?
#
loop_
_entity_poly.entity_id
_entity_poly.type
_entity_poly.pdbx_seq_one_letter_code
_entity_poly.pdbx_strand_id
1 'polypeptide(L)'
;MAAIDTAPLENSLGFLALGAYILTLMPANLKIIFPKTKQAKLPKWLLKYRRIIGILAFCLALFHAFLLVKKRDLDFLDPNTYWIYIQGISTFIIFTLLAITSNDWSVKRLKKNWKRLHTLTYLAMFLLTWHVWDKMLEHWSYLTPIGLVGIVTTTVLFLIRRWIQHRNK
;
A
#
# COMPACT_ATOMS: atom_id res chain seq x y z
N MET A 1 22.87 15.70 -17.54
CA MET A 1 22.90 14.72 -16.44
C MET A 1 21.82 15.13 -15.47
N ALA A 2 20.71 14.39 -15.37
CA ALA A 2 19.66 14.70 -14.41
C ALA A 2 20.25 14.59 -13.00
N ALA A 3 20.35 15.72 -12.28
CA ALA A 3 20.78 15.70 -10.90
C ALA A 3 19.85 14.75 -10.13
N ILE A 4 20.43 13.73 -9.52
CA ILE A 4 19.68 12.84 -8.64
C ILE A 4 19.41 13.64 -7.37
N ASP A 5 18.34 14.42 -7.37
CA ASP A 5 17.92 15.13 -6.18
C ASP A 5 17.58 14.11 -5.09
N THR A 6 18.14 14.33 -3.90
CA THR A 6 17.80 13.55 -2.72
C THR A 6 16.30 13.65 -2.49
N ALA A 7 15.65 12.49 -2.33
CA ALA A 7 14.20 12.47 -2.16
C ALA A 7 13.83 13.29 -0.91
N PRO A 8 12.88 14.24 -1.02
CA PRO A 8 12.36 14.96 0.14
C PRO A 8 11.87 13.99 1.23
N LEU A 9 11.90 14.43 2.49
CA LEU A 9 11.54 13.59 3.63
C LEU A 9 10.14 12.98 3.49
N GLU A 10 9.18 13.76 2.99
CA GLU A 10 7.83 13.31 2.70
C GLU A 10 7.82 12.14 1.70
N ASN A 11 8.61 12.19 0.63
CA ASN A 11 8.66 11.13 -0.37
C ASN A 11 9.35 9.88 0.17
N SER A 12 10.36 10.04 1.03
CA SER A 12 11.01 8.94 1.72
C SER A 12 10.04 8.19 2.65
N LEU A 13 9.21 8.92 3.39
CA LEU A 13 8.16 8.31 4.23
C LEU A 13 7.10 7.59 3.38
N GLY A 14 6.69 8.18 2.26
CA GLY A 14 5.77 7.54 1.31
C GLY A 14 6.34 6.24 0.74
N PHE A 15 7.63 6.23 0.39
CA PHE A 15 8.33 5.04 -0.08
C PHE A 15 8.43 3.95 1.01
N LEU A 16 8.76 4.32 2.24
CA LEU A 16 8.79 3.37 3.36
C LEU A 16 7.40 2.80 3.67
N ALA A 17 6.36 3.65 3.61
CA ALA A 17 4.97 3.21 3.75
C ALA A 17 4.59 2.19 2.68
N LEU A 18 4.96 2.45 1.43
CA LEU A 18 4.75 1.54 0.30
C LEU A 18 5.48 0.21 0.50
N GLY A 19 6.75 0.25 0.89
CA GLY A 19 7.53 -0.96 1.19
C GLY A 19 6.90 -1.80 2.29
N ALA A 20 6.53 -1.16 3.41
CA ALA A 20 5.83 -1.84 4.51
C ALA A 20 4.49 -2.44 4.03
N TYR A 21 3.72 -1.71 3.22
CA TYR A 21 2.47 -2.21 2.66
C TYR A 21 2.68 -3.44 1.75
N ILE A 22 3.67 -3.40 0.84
CA ILE A 22 4.04 -4.54 -0.02
C ILE A 22 4.38 -5.77 0.83
N LEU A 23 5.15 -5.60 1.91
CA LEU A 23 5.49 -6.69 2.83
C LEU A 23 4.27 -7.32 3.50
N THR A 24 3.14 -6.62 3.63
CA THR A 24 1.90 -7.20 4.14
C THR A 24 1.19 -8.14 3.15
N LEU A 25 1.38 -7.94 1.84
CA LEU A 25 0.72 -8.69 0.78
C LEU A 25 1.59 -9.83 0.23
N MET A 26 2.90 -9.62 0.19
CA MET A 26 3.90 -10.53 -0.37
C MET A 26 3.78 -11.97 0.15
N PRO A 27 3.61 -12.24 1.46
CA PRO A 27 3.56 -13.62 1.95
C PRO A 27 2.36 -14.42 1.44
N ALA A 28 1.25 -13.74 1.18
CA ALA A 28 0.03 -14.38 0.67
C ALA A 28 0.17 -14.75 -0.81
N ASN A 29 0.89 -13.93 -1.59
CA ASN A 29 1.19 -14.20 -2.99
C ASN A 29 2.22 -15.33 -3.14
N LEU A 30 3.33 -15.27 -2.38
CA LEU A 30 4.40 -16.27 -2.44
C LEU A 30 3.92 -17.69 -2.09
N LYS A 31 3.04 -17.83 -1.09
CA LYS A 31 2.54 -19.14 -0.66
C LYS A 31 1.78 -19.94 -1.72
N ILE A 32 1.12 -19.24 -2.66
CA ILE A 32 0.29 -19.88 -3.69
C ILE A 32 1.08 -20.07 -4.98
N ILE A 33 1.90 -19.09 -5.38
CA ILE A 33 2.67 -19.14 -6.62
C ILE A 33 3.89 -20.05 -6.46
N PHE A 34 4.54 -20.02 -5.30
CA PHE A 34 5.73 -20.83 -5.02
C PHE A 34 5.48 -21.71 -3.79
N PRO A 35 4.81 -22.87 -3.95
CA PRO A 35 4.49 -23.76 -2.82
C PRO A 35 5.72 -24.19 -2.02
N LYS A 36 6.88 -24.32 -2.67
CA LYS A 36 8.17 -24.63 -2.04
C LYS A 36 8.59 -23.58 -1.00
N THR A 37 8.20 -22.32 -1.18
CA THR A 37 8.49 -21.20 -0.27
C THR A 37 7.55 -21.17 0.95
N LYS A 38 6.49 -22.01 0.99
CA LYS A 38 5.56 -22.11 2.12
C LYS A 38 6.25 -22.50 3.43
N GLN A 39 7.33 -23.27 3.35
CA GLN A 39 8.08 -23.75 4.51
C GLN A 39 9.17 -22.77 4.97
N ALA A 40 9.53 -21.78 4.15
CA ALA A 40 10.56 -20.80 4.48
C ALA A 40 10.20 -20.00 5.74
N LYS A 41 11.22 -19.65 6.54
CA LYS A 41 11.06 -18.90 7.80
C LYS A 41 10.49 -17.49 7.56
N LEU A 42 10.90 -16.84 6.48
CA LEU A 42 10.56 -15.45 6.19
C LEU A 42 9.05 -15.21 5.92
N PRO A 43 8.35 -15.94 5.01
CA PRO A 43 6.91 -15.75 4.82
C PRO A 43 6.07 -16.07 6.06
N LYS A 44 6.52 -17.02 6.90
CA LYS A 44 5.85 -17.33 8.18
C LYS A 44 5.99 -16.16 9.16
N TRP A 45 7.18 -15.59 9.29
CA TRP A 45 7.44 -14.42 10.12
C TRP A 45 6.61 -13.21 9.66
N LEU A 46 6.61 -12.91 8.36
CA LEU A 46 5.81 -11.81 7.81
C LEU A 46 4.31 -11.97 8.05
N LEU A 47 3.77 -13.19 7.97
CA LEU A 47 2.35 -13.42 8.29
C LEU A 47 2.05 -13.28 9.78
N LYS A 48 2.97 -13.69 10.65
CA LYS A 48 2.84 -13.52 12.10
C LYS A 48 2.77 -12.05 12.48
N TYR A 49 3.62 -11.22 11.88
CA TYR A 49 3.71 -9.79 12.18
C TYR A 49 2.93 -8.89 11.20
N ARG A 50 2.13 -9.47 10.29
CA ARG A 50 1.40 -8.74 9.24
C ARG A 50 0.58 -7.56 9.76
N ARG A 51 -0.09 -7.74 10.90
CA ARG A 51 -0.91 -6.69 11.53
C ARG A 51 -0.05 -5.49 11.95
N ILE A 52 1.09 -5.74 12.59
CA ILE A 52 2.01 -4.70 13.04
C ILE A 52 2.64 -3.98 11.84
N ILE A 53 3.08 -4.74 10.82
CA ILE A 53 3.63 -4.17 9.59
C ILE A 53 2.59 -3.30 8.87
N GLY A 54 1.33 -3.72 8.82
CA GLY A 54 0.25 -2.93 8.22
C GLY A 54 -0.07 -1.64 8.97
N ILE A 55 -0.06 -1.68 10.31
CA ILE A 55 -0.22 -0.47 11.13
C ILE A 55 0.98 0.48 10.93
N LEU A 56 2.20 -0.05 10.87
CA LEU A 56 3.40 0.73 10.58
C LEU A 56 3.30 1.41 9.19
N ALA A 57 2.85 0.68 8.17
CA ALA A 57 2.62 1.23 6.84
C ALA A 57 1.63 2.41 6.88
N PHE A 58 0.54 2.29 7.65
CA PHE A 58 -0.42 3.37 7.85
C PHE A 58 0.19 4.58 8.58
N CYS A 59 0.93 4.37 9.68
CA CYS A 59 1.58 5.46 10.40
C CYS A 59 2.56 6.23 9.50
N LEU A 60 3.36 5.54 8.69
CA LEU A 60 4.26 6.16 7.71
C LEU A 60 3.48 6.95 6.64
N ALA A 61 2.37 6.39 6.15
CA ALA A 61 1.49 7.08 5.20
C ALA A 61 0.83 8.32 5.81
N LEU A 62 0.45 8.27 7.09
CA LEU A 62 -0.09 9.42 7.83
C LEU A 62 0.94 10.55 7.92
N PHE A 63 2.19 10.25 8.28
CA PHE A 63 3.25 11.27 8.31
C PHE A 63 3.57 11.80 6.92
N HIS A 64 3.60 10.93 5.90
CA HIS A 64 3.74 11.35 4.50
C HIS A 64 2.65 12.36 4.10
N ALA A 65 1.38 12.04 4.35
CA ALA A 65 0.25 12.92 4.04
C ALA A 65 0.31 14.24 4.83
N PHE A 66 0.62 14.17 6.12
CA PHE A 66 0.73 15.35 6.98
C PHE A 66 1.82 16.34 6.49
N LEU A 67 3.01 15.83 6.18
CA LEU A 67 4.09 16.67 5.67
C LEU A 67 3.78 17.25 4.29
N LEU A 68 3.11 16.48 3.42
CA LEU A 68 2.70 16.95 2.10
C LEU A 68 1.71 18.12 2.20
N VAL A 69 0.67 17.97 3.05
CA VAL A 69 -0.33 19.01 3.28
C VAL A 69 0.32 20.28 3.84
N LYS A 70 1.19 20.14 4.85
CA LYS A 70 1.90 21.27 5.46
C LYS A 70 2.82 21.99 4.47
N LYS A 71 3.49 21.26 3.59
CA LYS A 71 4.44 21.83 2.62
C LYS A 71 3.75 22.55 1.47
N ARG A 72 2.61 22.02 1.01
CA ARG A 72 1.91 22.49 -0.20
C ARG A 72 0.74 23.42 0.09
N ASP A 73 0.43 23.67 1.36
CA ASP A 73 -0.69 24.49 1.81
C ASP A 73 -2.00 24.13 1.08
N LEU A 74 -2.31 22.84 1.06
CA LEU A 74 -3.39 22.29 0.23
C LEU A 74 -4.76 22.76 0.74
N ASP A 75 -5.50 23.45 -0.12
CA ASP A 75 -6.91 23.72 0.09
C ASP A 75 -7.77 22.59 -0.49
N PHE A 76 -8.30 21.73 0.37
CA PHE A 76 -9.16 20.62 -0.05
C PHE A 76 -10.58 21.05 -0.44
N LEU A 77 -10.95 22.31 -0.24
CA LEU A 77 -12.22 22.87 -0.70
C LEU A 77 -12.15 23.31 -2.16
N ASP A 78 -10.95 23.52 -2.70
CA ASP A 78 -10.73 23.77 -4.12
C ASP A 78 -10.90 22.46 -4.92
N PRO A 79 -11.88 22.40 -5.86
CA PRO A 79 -12.11 21.21 -6.68
C PRO A 79 -10.90 20.79 -7.51
N ASN A 80 -10.06 21.73 -7.95
CA ASN A 80 -8.88 21.40 -8.74
C ASN A 80 -7.84 20.66 -7.89
N THR A 81 -7.55 21.20 -6.70
CA THR A 81 -6.70 20.54 -5.71
C THR A 81 -7.24 19.17 -5.34
N TYR A 82 -8.54 19.06 -5.01
CA TYR A 82 -9.16 17.78 -4.70
C TYR A 82 -8.98 16.74 -5.82
N TRP A 83 -9.21 17.13 -7.08
CA TRP A 83 -9.09 16.23 -8.23
C TRP A 83 -7.65 15.73 -8.43
N ILE A 84 -6.66 16.59 -8.23
CA ILE A 84 -5.23 16.22 -8.35
C ILE A 84 -4.82 15.17 -7.31
N TYR A 85 -5.39 15.22 -6.10
CA TYR A 85 -5.00 14.34 -4.99
C TYR A 85 -6.00 13.21 -4.68
N ILE A 86 -7.09 13.07 -5.45
CA ILE A 86 -8.19 12.13 -5.18
C ILE A 86 -7.73 10.70 -4.93
N GLN A 87 -6.78 10.22 -5.73
CA GLN A 87 -6.19 8.88 -5.62
C GLN A 87 -5.43 8.66 -4.30
N GLY A 88 -4.68 9.67 -3.85
CA GLY A 88 -3.94 9.65 -2.60
C GLY A 88 -4.90 9.69 -1.41
N ILE A 89 -5.87 10.60 -1.45
CA ILE A 89 -6.92 10.74 -0.43
C ILE A 89 -7.73 9.44 -0.30
N SER A 90 -8.17 8.87 -1.43
CA SER A 90 -8.95 7.63 -1.46
C SER A 90 -8.17 6.45 -0.88
N THR A 91 -6.89 6.32 -1.25
CA THR A 91 -6.01 5.28 -0.69
C THR A 91 -5.83 5.46 0.81
N PHE A 92 -5.62 6.70 1.26
CA PHE A 92 -5.44 7.05 2.66
C PHE A 92 -6.70 6.76 3.49
N ILE A 93 -7.90 7.06 2.97
CA ILE A 93 -9.18 6.71 3.61
C ILE A 93 -9.29 5.20 3.79
N ILE A 94 -8.99 4.40 2.77
CA ILE A 94 -9.03 2.94 2.88
C ILE A 94 -8.03 2.46 3.94
N PHE A 95 -6.78 2.95 3.91
CA PHE A 95 -5.78 2.57 4.91
C PHE A 95 -6.19 2.95 6.33
N THR A 96 -6.84 4.10 6.50
CA THR A 96 -7.38 4.55 7.79
C THR A 96 -8.43 3.56 8.32
N LEU A 97 -9.40 3.18 7.49
CA LEU A 97 -10.41 2.19 7.85
C LEU A 97 -9.77 0.85 8.25
N LEU A 98 -8.82 0.36 7.45
CA LEU A 98 -8.11 -0.88 7.71
C LEU A 98 -7.29 -0.82 9.01
N ALA A 99 -6.63 0.31 9.29
CA ALA A 99 -5.82 0.50 10.48
C ALA A 99 -6.70 0.55 11.75
N ILE A 100 -7.79 1.32 11.72
CA ILE A 100 -8.74 1.42 12.83
C ILE A 100 -9.37 0.05 13.13
N THR A 101 -9.66 -0.77 12.12
CA THR A 101 -10.21 -2.12 12.31
C THR A 101 -9.15 -3.21 12.47
N SER A 102 -7.86 -2.85 12.56
CA SER A 102 -6.76 -3.78 12.84
C SER A 102 -6.59 -4.00 14.34
N ASN A 103 -7.69 -4.39 15.03
CA ASN A 103 -7.67 -4.77 16.44
C ASN A 103 -8.55 -5.99 16.77
N ASP A 104 -8.23 -6.68 17.85
CA ASP A 104 -8.91 -7.94 18.23
C ASP A 104 -10.38 -7.71 18.57
N TRP A 105 -10.72 -6.54 19.11
CA TRP A 105 -12.09 -6.13 19.35
C TRP A 105 -12.89 -6.05 18.04
N SER A 106 -12.35 -5.39 17.01
CA SER A 106 -12.98 -5.24 15.70
C SER A 106 -13.13 -6.58 14.98
N VAL A 107 -12.12 -7.45 15.06
CA VAL A 107 -12.18 -8.81 14.52
C VAL A 107 -13.33 -9.60 15.15
N LYS A 108 -13.45 -9.56 16.48
CA LYS A 108 -14.51 -10.24 17.24
C LYS A 108 -15.89 -9.64 16.96
N ARG A 109 -16.00 -8.30 16.85
CA ARG A 109 -17.26 -7.58 16.67
C ARG A 109 -17.82 -7.71 15.25
N LEU A 110 -16.97 -7.55 14.22
CA LEU A 110 -17.39 -7.50 12.82
C LEU A 110 -17.42 -8.88 12.13
N LYS A 111 -16.72 -9.89 12.66
CA LYS A 111 -16.75 -11.29 12.18
C LYS A 111 -16.55 -11.40 10.65
N LYS A 112 -17.55 -11.88 9.91
CA LYS A 112 -17.48 -12.03 8.44
C LYS A 112 -17.31 -10.69 7.71
N ASN A 113 -17.85 -9.61 8.28
CA ASN A 113 -17.75 -8.27 7.70
C ASN A 113 -16.33 -7.71 7.86
N TRP A 114 -15.58 -8.13 8.89
CA TRP A 114 -14.17 -7.77 9.04
C TRP A 114 -13.36 -8.25 7.83
N LYS A 115 -13.57 -9.51 7.41
CA LYS A 115 -12.90 -10.05 6.21
C LYS A 115 -13.29 -9.26 4.96
N ARG A 116 -14.58 -8.93 4.79
CA ARG A 116 -15.05 -8.11 3.66
C ARG A 116 -14.39 -6.72 3.65
N LEU A 117 -14.37 -6.03 4.78
CA LEU A 117 -13.70 -4.74 4.91
C LEU A 117 -12.21 -4.84 4.55
N HIS A 118 -11.51 -5.87 5.07
CA HIS A 118 -10.11 -6.07 4.77
C HIS A 118 -9.80 -6.53 3.34
N THR A 119 -10.81 -6.89 2.52
CA THR A 119 -10.61 -7.05 1.07
C THR A 119 -10.44 -5.73 0.33
N LEU A 120 -10.85 -4.60 0.92
CA LEU A 120 -10.56 -3.26 0.37
C LEU A 120 -9.06 -3.01 0.23
N THR A 121 -8.20 -3.77 0.93
CA THR A 121 -6.75 -3.73 0.70
C THR A 121 -6.39 -3.95 -0.77
N TYR A 122 -7.14 -4.79 -1.51
CA TYR A 122 -6.86 -5.01 -2.93
C TYR A 122 -7.29 -3.83 -3.79
N LEU A 123 -8.37 -3.12 -3.42
CA LEU A 123 -8.74 -1.87 -4.06
C LEU A 123 -7.67 -0.81 -3.83
N ALA A 124 -7.19 -0.68 -2.59
CA ALA A 124 -6.09 0.23 -2.25
C ALA A 124 -4.79 -0.10 -3.00
N MET A 125 -4.52 -1.38 -3.29
CA MET A 125 -3.35 -1.77 -4.09
C MET A 125 -3.39 -1.17 -5.51
N PHE A 126 -4.55 -1.21 -6.16
CA PHE A 126 -4.73 -0.62 -7.49
C PHE A 126 -4.69 0.91 -7.44
N LEU A 127 -5.37 1.53 -6.47
CA LEU A 127 -5.33 2.98 -6.27
C LEU A 127 -3.92 3.48 -5.97
N LEU A 128 -3.14 2.75 -5.17
CA LEU A 128 -1.77 3.08 -4.85
C LEU A 128 -0.84 2.93 -6.07
N THR A 129 -1.09 1.94 -6.92
CA THR A 129 -0.36 1.78 -8.19
C THR A 129 -0.59 2.99 -9.10
N TRP A 130 -1.85 3.43 -9.24
CA TRP A 130 -2.19 4.65 -9.96
C TRP A 130 -1.52 5.87 -9.32
N HIS A 131 -1.65 6.03 -8.00
CA HIS A 131 -1.06 7.14 -7.27
C HIS A 131 0.44 7.31 -7.50
N VAL A 132 1.20 6.23 -7.42
CA VAL A 132 2.65 6.26 -7.64
C VAL A 132 2.99 6.51 -9.11
N TRP A 133 2.21 5.95 -10.04
CA TRP A 133 2.39 6.16 -11.49
C TRP A 133 2.21 7.62 -11.87
N ASP A 134 1.10 8.23 -11.48
CA ASP A 134 0.78 9.64 -11.76
C ASP A 134 1.86 10.58 -11.21
N LYS A 135 2.32 10.34 -9.98
CA LYS A 135 3.37 11.18 -9.37
C LYS A 135 4.76 10.96 -9.97
N MET A 136 5.00 9.83 -10.61
CA MET A 136 6.22 9.61 -11.41
C MET A 136 6.24 10.46 -12.69
N LEU A 137 5.07 10.72 -13.29
CA LEU A 137 4.98 11.53 -14.52
C LEU A 137 5.30 13.01 -14.27
N GLU A 138 4.96 13.53 -13.08
CA GLU A 138 5.17 14.94 -12.72
C GLU A 138 6.59 15.21 -12.19
N HIS A 139 7.16 14.32 -11.38
CA HIS A 139 8.47 14.53 -10.74
C HIS A 139 9.29 13.23 -10.62
N TRP A 140 10.53 13.28 -11.09
CA TRP A 140 11.48 12.16 -11.01
C TRP A 140 12.32 12.23 -9.74
N SER A 141 12.19 11.23 -8.88
CA SER A 141 13.15 10.94 -7.81
C SER A 141 13.61 9.50 -7.93
N TYR A 142 14.81 9.16 -7.50
CA TYR A 142 15.33 7.78 -7.61
C TYR A 142 14.48 6.73 -6.89
N LEU A 143 13.67 7.14 -5.90
CA LEU A 143 12.77 6.25 -5.17
C LEU A 143 11.49 5.89 -5.95
N THR A 144 11.00 6.77 -6.83
CA THR A 144 9.70 6.56 -7.48
C THR A 144 9.68 5.39 -8.47
N PRO A 145 10.71 5.16 -9.32
CA PRO A 145 10.75 3.97 -10.19
C PRO A 145 10.83 2.67 -9.38
N ILE A 146 11.61 2.66 -8.29
CA ILE A 146 11.75 1.50 -7.41
C ILE A 146 10.41 1.16 -6.76
N GLY A 147 9.71 2.18 -6.25
CA GLY A 147 8.38 2.03 -5.67
C GLY A 147 7.37 1.50 -6.70
N LEU A 148 7.38 2.06 -7.90
CA LEU A 148 6.48 1.66 -8.97
C LEU A 148 6.69 0.20 -9.38
N VAL A 149 7.94 -0.21 -9.60
CA VAL A 149 8.28 -1.61 -9.92
C VAL A 149 7.80 -2.54 -8.80
N GLY A 150 8.02 -2.17 -7.53
CA GLY A 150 7.58 -2.96 -6.38
C GLY A 150 6.07 -3.17 -6.32
N ILE A 151 5.29 -2.10 -6.50
CA ILE A 151 3.81 -2.17 -6.42
C ILE A 151 3.20 -2.85 -7.65
N VAL A 152 3.73 -2.60 -8.85
CA VAL A 152 3.31 -3.27 -10.09
C VAL A 152 3.59 -4.77 -9.99
N THR A 153 4.79 -5.16 -9.55
CA THR A 153 5.15 -6.57 -9.34
C THR A 153 4.18 -7.23 -8.36
N THR A 154 3.87 -6.56 -7.25
CA THR A 154 2.92 -7.08 -6.24
C THR A 154 1.52 -7.26 -6.82
N THR A 155 1.07 -6.31 -7.64
CA THR A 155 -0.23 -6.36 -8.34
C THR A 155 -0.28 -7.49 -9.35
N VAL A 156 0.75 -7.68 -10.16
CA VAL A 156 0.86 -8.79 -11.12
C VAL A 156 0.84 -10.14 -10.40
N LEU A 157 1.63 -10.29 -9.32
CA LEU A 157 1.61 -11.51 -8.51
C LEU A 157 0.22 -11.79 -7.92
N PHE A 158 -0.50 -10.75 -7.48
CA PHE A 158 -1.88 -10.91 -7.02
C PHE A 158 -2.82 -11.40 -8.13
N LEU A 159 -2.70 -10.85 -9.35
CA LEU A 159 -3.51 -11.28 -10.49
C LEU A 159 -3.21 -12.73 -10.89
N ILE A 160 -1.94 -13.12 -10.96
CA ILE A 160 -1.51 -14.50 -11.23
C ILE A 160 -2.10 -15.45 -10.18
N ARG A 161 -1.96 -15.09 -8.89
CA ARG A 161 -2.54 -15.86 -7.79
C ARG A 161 -4.06 -16.03 -7.97
N ARG A 162 -4.78 -14.96 -8.32
CA ARG A 162 -6.24 -14.99 -8.50
C ARG A 162 -6.63 -15.88 -9.69
N TRP A 163 -5.84 -15.84 -10.77
CA TRP A 163 -6.05 -16.70 -11.94
C TRP A 163 -5.85 -18.19 -11.62
N ILE A 164 -4.77 -18.56 -10.91
CA ILE A 164 -4.53 -19.94 -10.46
C ILE A 164 -5.69 -20.44 -9.57
N GLN A 165 -6.16 -19.60 -8.65
CA GLN A 165 -7.28 -19.95 -7.78
C GLN A 165 -8.61 -20.13 -8.52
N HIS A 166 -8.79 -19.45 -9.64
CA HIS A 166 -9.97 -19.62 -10.48
C HIS A 166 -9.89 -20.88 -11.35
N ARG A 167 -8.69 -21.26 -11.81
CA ARG A 167 -8.47 -22.49 -12.59
C ARG A 167 -8.60 -23.77 -11.77
N ASN A 168 -8.32 -23.70 -10.47
CA ASN A 168 -8.36 -24.86 -9.56
C ASN A 168 -9.72 -25.02 -8.84
N LYS A 169 -10.75 -24.27 -9.25
CA LYS A 169 -12.14 -24.40 -8.78
C LYS A 169 -12.98 -25.02 -9.88
#